data_AF-A0A8S2RR29-F1
#
_entry.id   AF-A0A8S2RR29-F1
#
_cell.length_a   1.000
_cell.length_b   1.000
_cell.length_c   1.000
_cell.angle_alpha   90.00
_cell.angle_beta   90.00
_cell.angle_gamma   90.00
#
_symmetry.space_group_name_H-M   'P 1'
#
loop_
_entity.id
_entity.type
_entity.pdbx_description
1 polymer ?
#
loop_
_entity_poly.entity_id
_entity_poly.type
_entity_poly.pdbx_seq_one_letter_code
_entity_poly.pdbx_strand_id
1 'polypeptide(L)' 'MAYLERQQTQIRDTTSRADVPNSDIAKIMYYLNCVCYCIDYNDNDIRRYTNYARWASLSDEEDRLVFVL' A
#
# COMPACT_ATOMS: atom_id res chain seq x y z
N MET A 1 3.52 -17.18 -37.33
CA MET A 1 2.89 -15.84 -37.23
C MET A 1 2.96 -15.41 -35.78
N ALA A 2 3.84 -14.47 -35.43
CA ALA A 2 3.95 -13.97 -34.06
C ALA A 2 2.96 -12.82 -33.89
N TYR A 3 1.91 -13.04 -33.09
CA TYR A 3 0.93 -12.02 -32.73
C TYR A 3 1.49 -11.25 -31.53
N LEU A 4 2.14 -10.11 -31.78
CA LEU A 4 2.49 -9.18 -30.73
C LEU A 4 1.20 -8.47 -30.31
N GLU A 5 0.49 -9.00 -29.31
CA GLU A 5 -0.52 -8.22 -28.61
C GLU A 5 0.16 -6.97 -28.05
N ARG A 6 -0.12 -5.81 -28.67
CA ARG A 6 0.17 -4.53 -28.04
C ARG A 6 -0.67 -4.46 -26.78
N GLN A 7 -0.06 -4.64 -25.62
CA GLN A 7 -0.67 -4.26 -24.36
C GLN A 7 -1.01 -2.77 -24.46
N GLN A 8 -2.29 -2.44 -24.63
CA GLN A 8 -2.76 -1.07 -24.55
C GLN A 8 -2.68 -0.64 -23.10
N THR A 9 -1.59 0.02 -22.71
CA THR A 9 -1.47 0.66 -21.41
C THR A 9 -2.50 1.80 -21.35
N GLN A 10 -3.61 1.56 -20.65
CA GLN A 10 -4.60 2.59 -20.39
C GLN A 10 -4.16 3.42 -19.19
N ILE A 11 -3.87 4.70 -19.41
CA ILE A 11 -3.67 5.67 -18.33
C ILE A 11 -5.08 6.03 -17.81
N ARG A 12 -5.34 5.75 -16.54
CA ARG A 12 -6.56 6.16 -15.86
C ARG A 12 -6.25 7.33 -14.94
N ASP A 13 -7.07 8.36 -14.97
CA ASP A 13 -7.05 9.39 -13.95
C ASP A 13 -7.55 8.77 -12.64
N THR A 14 -6.62 8.52 -11.71
CA THR A 14 -6.93 8.00 -10.39
C THR A 14 -6.54 9.05 -9.37
N THR A 15 -7.52 9.54 -8.61
CA THR A 15 -7.27 10.35 -7.43
C THR A 15 -8.12 9.83 -6.29
N SER A 16 -7.51 9.71 -5.11
CA SER A 16 -8.21 9.39 -3.89
C SER A 16 -7.72 10.33 -2.81
N ARG A 17 -8.65 11.00 -2.15
CA ARG A 17 -8.34 11.80 -0.96
C ARG A 17 -8.25 10.85 0.23
N ALA A 18 -7.09 10.79 0.87
CA ALA A 18 -6.90 10.08 2.11
C ALA A 18 -6.71 11.07 3.26
N ASP A 19 -7.35 10.80 4.40
CA ASP A 19 -7.05 11.46 5.66
C ASP A 19 -6.11 10.55 6.45
N VAL A 20 -4.82 10.90 6.45
CA VAL A 20 -3.77 10.10 7.07
C VAL A 20 -3.36 10.77 8.37
N PRO A 21 -3.36 10.04 9.51
CA PRO A 21 -2.90 10.58 10.79
C PRO A 21 -1.51 11.20 10.69
N ASN A 22 -1.24 12.25 11.46
CA ASN A 22 0.09 12.88 11.51
C ASN A 22 1.07 12.06 12.37
N SER A 23 1.38 10.86 11.90
CA SER A 23 2.35 9.91 12.44
C SER A 23 3.18 9.36 11.28
N ASP A 24 4.48 9.25 11.46
CA ASP A 24 5.38 8.78 10.39
C ASP A 24 5.07 7.33 10.02
N ILE A 25 4.77 6.49 11.00
CA ILE A 25 4.34 5.10 10.81
C ILE A 25 3.04 5.04 10.00
N ALA A 26 2.05 5.86 10.36
CA ALA A 26 0.79 5.91 9.63
C ALA A 26 0.98 6.29 8.16
N LYS A 27 1.89 7.23 7.88
CA LYS A 27 2.23 7.65 6.50
C LYS A 27 2.90 6.51 5.73
N ILE A 28 3.84 5.79 6.35
CA ILE A 28 4.50 4.64 5.71
C ILE A 28 3.49 3.52 5.40
N MET A 29 2.66 3.16 6.37
CA MET A 29 1.58 2.18 6.18
C MET A 29 0.61 2.59 5.07
N TYR A 30 0.31 3.90 4.94
CA TYR A 30 -0.50 4.42 3.85
C TYR A 30 0.19 4.28 2.48
N TYR A 31 1.48 4.57 2.38
CA TYR A 31 2.22 4.36 1.14
C TYR A 31 2.25 2.89 0.73
N LEU A 32 2.45 1.98 1.70
CA LEU A 32 2.37 0.55 1.46
C LEU A 32 0.97 0.14 0.96
N ASN A 33 -0.09 0.68 1.56
CA ASN A 33 -1.46 0.45 1.08
C ASN A 33 -1.65 0.89 -0.38
N CYS A 34 -1.12 2.06 -0.75
CA CYS A 34 -1.16 2.55 -2.13
C CYS A 34 -0.41 1.62 -3.09
N VAL A 35 0.79 1.16 -2.72
CA VAL A 35 1.57 0.22 -3.53
C VAL A 35 0.80 -1.08 -3.73
N CYS A 36 0.33 -1.70 -2.64
CA CYS A 36 -0.46 -2.94 -2.69
C CYS A 36 -1.70 -2.79 -3.57
N TYR A 37 -2.41 -1.66 -3.49
CA TYR A 37 -3.55 -1.36 -4.35
C TYR A 37 -3.16 -1.30 -5.84
N CYS A 38 -2.05 -0.62 -6.17
CA CYS A 38 -1.59 -0.47 -7.55
C CYS A 38 -1.16 -1.79 -8.21
N ILE A 39 -0.62 -2.73 -7.42
CA ILE A 39 -0.14 -4.02 -7.93
C ILE A 39 -1.14 -5.17 -7.70
N ASP A 40 -2.36 -4.86 -7.24
CA ASP A 40 -3.39 -5.84 -6.87
C ASP A 40 -2.88 -6.93 -5.90
N TYR A 41 -2.12 -6.51 -4.89
CA TYR A 41 -1.54 -7.40 -3.88
C TYR A 41 -2.36 -7.33 -2.59
N ASN A 42 -2.89 -8.48 -2.17
CA ASN A 42 -3.79 -8.60 -1.02
C ASN A 42 -3.47 -9.85 -0.19
N ASP A 43 -2.24 -9.92 0.30
CA ASP A 43 -1.81 -10.97 1.22
C ASP A 43 -2.29 -10.68 2.66
N ASN A 44 -2.59 -11.73 3.43
CA ASN A 44 -2.97 -11.59 4.83
C ASN A 44 -1.82 -11.03 5.67
N ASP A 45 -0.57 -11.39 5.33
CA ASP A 45 0.60 -10.98 6.08
C ASP A 45 0.85 -9.47 5.96
N ILE A 46 0.59 -8.89 4.78
CA ILE A 46 0.77 -7.45 4.54
C ILE A 46 -0.41 -6.61 5.03
N ARG A 47 -1.60 -7.22 5.17
CA ARG A 47 -2.86 -6.52 5.46
C ARG A 47 -2.83 -5.76 6.78
N ARG A 48 -2.07 -6.26 7.75
CA ARG A 48 -1.85 -5.58 9.03
C ARG A 48 -1.12 -4.25 8.84
N TYR A 49 -0.12 -4.23 7.97
CA TYR A 49 0.76 -3.10 7.71
C TYR A 49 0.20 -2.09 6.70
N THR A 50 -0.88 -2.43 5.98
CA THR A 50 -1.60 -1.49 5.11
C THR A 50 -2.73 -0.76 5.81
N ASN A 51 -3.13 -1.18 7.02
CA ASN A 51 -4.20 -0.54 7.78
C ASN A 51 -3.68 0.66 8.61
N TYR A 52 -3.32 1.73 7.90
CA TYR A 52 -2.79 2.96 8.50
C TYR A 52 -3.74 3.63 9.51
N ALA A 53 -5.05 3.37 9.46
CA ALA A 53 -5.99 3.87 10.47
C ALA A 53 -5.77 3.23 11.85
N ARG A 54 -5.14 2.06 11.91
CA ARG A 54 -4.83 1.31 13.13
C ARG A 54 -3.35 1.32 13.49
N TRP A 55 -2.58 2.27 12.97
CA TRP A 55 -1.14 2.41 13.23
C TRP A 55 -0.77 2.38 14.72
N ALA A 56 -1.60 3.01 15.58
CA ALA A 56 -1.36 3.07 17.02
C ALA A 56 -1.61 1.73 17.76
N SER A 57 -2.08 0.70 17.06
CA SER A 57 -2.31 -0.64 17.63
C SER A 57 -1.19 -1.63 17.34
N LEU A 58 -0.13 -1.21 16.64
CA LEU A 58 1.02 -2.06 16.36
C LEU A 58 1.77 -2.38 17.65
N SER A 59 2.28 -3.60 17.78
CA SER A 59 3.27 -3.94 18.80
C SER A 59 4.63 -3.29 18.48
N ASP A 60 5.52 -3.22 19.46
CA ASP A 60 6.88 -2.69 19.26
C ASP A 60 7.66 -3.46 18.17
N GLU A 61 7.37 -4.75 17.98
CA GLU A 61 7.98 -5.57 16.93
C GLU A 61 7.38 -5.24 15.56
N GLU A 62 6.05 -5.14 15.47
CA GLU A 62 5.36 -4.73 14.25
C GLU A 62 5.78 -3.32 13.81
N ASP A 63 5.94 -2.41 14.77
CA ASP A 63 6.36 -1.03 14.52
C ASP A 63 7.74 -0.95 13.87
N ARG A 64 8.71 -1.72 14.40
CA ARG A 64 10.05 -1.81 13.82
C ARG A 64 10.04 -2.38 12.41
N LEU A 65 9.16 -3.35 12.14
CA LEU A 65 9.04 -3.97 10.83
C LEU A 65 8.62 -2.94 9.77
N VAL A 66 7.71 -2.01 10.10
CA VAL A 66 7.24 -0.97 9.17
C VAL A 66 8.39 -0.11 8.63
N PHE A 67 9.45 0.13 9.41
CA PHE A 67 10.59 0.94 8.99
C PHE A 67 11.62 0.19 8.10
N VAL A 68 11.50 -1.12 7.96
CA VAL A 68 12.44 -1.96 7.19
C VAL A 68 11.80 -2.73 6.03
N LEU A 69 10.48 -2.60 5.84
CA LEU A 69 9.73 -3.09 4.68
C LEU A 69 10.11 -2.32 3.40
#